data_AF-A0A1F9D8P0-F1
#
_entry.id   AF-A0A1F9D8P0-F1
#
_cell.length_a   1.000
_cell.length_b   1.000
_cell.length_c   1.000
_cell.angle_alpha   90.00
_cell.angle_beta   90.00
_cell.angle_gamma   90.00
#
_symmetry.space_group_name_H-M   'P 1'
#
loop_
_entity.id
_entity.type
_entity.pdbx_description
1 polymer ?
#
loop_
_entity_poly.entity_id
_entity_poly.type
_entity_poly.pdbx_seq_one_letter_code
_entity_poly.pdbx_strand_id
1 'polypeptide(L)' 'MSEAIKSGKQVIDEFFAEIMNIKGVDKKTVEKLTSLYSEGKLTDTNIENAMGQLFQEELDTTEEKDDKD' A
#
# COMPACT_ATOMS: atom_id res chain seq x y z
N MET A 1 29.96 7.10 15.33
CA MET A 1 28.72 6.33 15.07
C MET A 1 29.15 5.10 14.29
N SER A 2 28.86 3.88 14.76
CA SER A 2 29.15 2.70 13.93
C SER A 2 28.10 2.66 12.83
N GLU A 3 28.51 2.79 11.58
CA GLU A 3 27.68 2.44 10.43
C GLU A 3 27.53 0.92 10.41
N ALA A 4 26.67 0.41 11.29
CA ALA A 4 26.33 -1.00 11.30
C ALA A 4 25.62 -1.31 9.98
N ILE A 5 26.13 -2.30 9.25
CA ILE A 5 25.52 -2.75 8.00
C ILE A 5 24.09 -3.21 8.31
N LYS A 6 23.11 -2.58 7.67
CA LYS A 6 21.70 -2.95 7.80
C LYS A 6 21.45 -4.28 7.09
N SER A 7 20.67 -5.14 7.73
CA SER A 7 20.13 -6.33 7.07
C SER A 7 19.06 -5.95 6.04
N GLY A 8 18.82 -6.83 5.06
CA GLY A 8 17.75 -6.63 4.08
C GLY A 8 16.39 -6.42 4.75
N LYS A 9 16.10 -7.16 5.83
CA LYS A 9 14.86 -6.97 6.60
C LYS A 9 14.75 -5.56 7.17
N GLN A 10 15.82 -5.04 7.78
CA GLN A 10 15.83 -3.69 8.34
C GLN A 10 15.58 -2.63 7.27
N VAL A 11 16.15 -2.80 6.07
CA VAL A 11 15.91 -1.88 4.95
C VAL A 11 14.43 -1.89 4.53
N ILE A 12 13.80 -3.06 4.47
CA ILE A 12 12.38 -3.17 4.10
C ILE A 12 11.46 -2.65 5.23
N ASP A 13 11.78 -2.94 6.49
CA ASP A 13 11.05 -2.42 7.66
C ASP A 13 11.03 -0.88 7.66
N GLU A 14 12.20 -0.25 7.44
CA GLU A 14 12.32 1.20 7.37
C GLU A 14 11.56 1.78 6.16
N PHE A 15 11.63 1.12 5.00
CA PHE A 15 10.87 1.53 3.82
C PHE A 15 9.37 1.61 4.11
N PHE A 16 8.77 0.54 4.67
CA PHE A 16 7.34 0.53 4.99
C PHE A 16 6.96 1.43 6.18
N ALA A 17 7.92 1.82 7.03
CA ALA A 17 7.70 2.81 8.07
C ALA A 17 7.64 4.26 7.52
N GLU A 18 8.28 4.51 6.37
CA GLU A 18 8.45 5.86 5.82
C GLU A 18 7.69 6.11 4.51
N ILE A 19 7.19 5.07 3.85
CA ILE A 19 6.57 5.16 2.52
C ILE A 19 5.38 6.14 2.46
N MET A 20 4.65 6.33 3.57
CA MET A 20 3.57 7.32 3.68
C MET A 20 4.04 8.78 3.63
N ASN A 21 5.32 9.03 3.91
CA ASN A 21 5.93 10.37 3.89
C ASN A 21 6.41 10.76 2.49
N ILE A 22 6.40 9.84 1.52
CA ILE A 22 6.83 10.12 0.15
C ILE A 22 5.82 11.05 -0.52
N LYS A 23 6.30 12.16 -1.07
CA LYS A 23 5.45 13.13 -1.74
C LYS A 23 4.83 12.53 -3.02
N GLY A 24 3.52 12.67 -3.17
CA GLY A 24 2.80 12.27 -4.38
C GLY A 24 2.37 10.79 -4.41
N VAL A 25 2.48 10.08 -3.28
CA VAL A 25 1.92 8.73 -3.19
C VAL A 25 0.41 8.74 -3.08
N ASP A 26 -0.23 7.73 -3.66
CA ASP A 26 -1.62 7.44 -3.37
C ASP A 26 -1.75 6.78 -1.98
N LYS A 27 -2.44 7.46 -1.07
CA LYS A 27 -2.52 7.03 0.33
C LYS A 27 -3.21 5.68 0.47
N LYS A 28 -4.31 5.45 -0.27
CA LYS A 28 -5.08 4.20 -0.18
C LYS A 28 -4.23 3.00 -0.59
N THR A 29 -3.50 3.15 -1.69
CA THR A 29 -2.55 2.14 -2.19
C THR A 29 -1.46 1.86 -1.16
N VAL A 30 -0.81 2.89 -0.65
CA VAL A 30 0.28 2.73 0.33
C VAL A 30 -0.20 2.13 1.64
N GLU A 31 -1.38 2.52 2.12
CA GLU A 31 -2.01 1.94 3.32
C GLU A 31 -2.28 0.44 3.16
N LYS A 32 -2.79 0.00 2.00
CA LYS A 32 -3.00 -1.43 1.71
C LYS A 32 -1.68 -2.20 1.67
N LEU A 33 -0.67 -1.66 0.98
CA LEU A 33 0.66 -2.31 0.90
C LEU A 33 1.34 -2.41 2.26
N THR A 34 1.26 -1.35 3.07
CA THR A 34 1.81 -1.32 4.44
C THR A 34 1.09 -2.32 5.34
N SER A 35 -0.23 -2.44 5.22
CA SER A 35 -1.02 -3.41 5.98
C SER A 35 -0.61 -4.85 5.63
N LEU A 36 -0.53 -5.18 4.33
CA LEU A 36 -0.06 -6.49 3.87
C LEU A 36 1.34 -6.83 4.37
N TYR A 37 2.25 -5.86 4.38
CA TYR A 37 3.59 -6.03 4.94
C TYR A 37 3.55 -6.32 6.45
N SER A 38 2.83 -5.49 7.22
CA SER A 38 2.72 -5.61 8.67
C SER A 38 2.07 -6.94 9.12
N GLU A 39 1.17 -7.49 8.31
CA GLU A 39 0.49 -8.76 8.55
C GLU A 39 1.32 -9.98 8.09
N GLY A 40 2.48 -9.78 7.46
CA GLY A 40 3.26 -10.87 6.88
C GLY A 40 2.60 -11.51 5.65
N LYS A 41 1.73 -10.76 4.96
CA LYS A 41 0.91 -11.20 3.82
C LYS A 41 1.29 -10.51 2.51
N LEU A 42 2.43 -9.84 2.43
CA LEU A 42 2.92 -9.15 1.23
C LEU A 42 3.40 -10.16 0.16
N THR A 43 2.47 -10.89 -0.43
CA THR A 43 2.69 -11.82 -1.54
C THR A 43 2.05 -11.28 -2.81
N ASP A 44 2.54 -11.72 -3.96
CA ASP A 44 2.04 -11.30 -5.28
C ASP A 44 0.51 -11.42 -5.36
N THR A 45 -0.05 -12.57 -5.00
CA THR A 45 -1.50 -12.80 -4.99
C THR A 45 -2.26 -11.82 -4.09
N ASN A 46 -1.75 -11.51 -2.91
CA ASN A 46 -2.44 -10.60 -2.00
C ASN A 46 -2.34 -9.13 -2.47
N ILE A 47 -1.23 -8.77 -3.12
CA ILE A 47 -1.09 -7.46 -3.77
C ILE A 47 -2.09 -7.34 -4.91
N GLU A 48 -2.14 -8.32 -5.82
CA GLU A 48 -3.09 -8.35 -6.95
C GLU A 48 -4.54 -8.21 -6.46
N ASN A 49 -4.91 -8.99 -5.44
CA ASN A 49 -6.24 -8.92 -4.85
C ASN A 49 -6.54 -7.54 -4.25
N ALA A 50 -5.61 -6.96 -3.48
CA ALA A 50 -5.81 -5.65 -2.86
C ALA A 50 -5.91 -4.53 -3.90
N MET A 51 -5.10 -4.57 -4.96
CA MET A 51 -5.15 -3.57 -6.04
C MET A 51 -6.43 -3.73 -6.87
N GLY A 52 -6.87 -4.98 -7.12
CA GLY A 52 -8.15 -5.27 -7.77
C GLY A 52 -9.33 -4.72 -6.97
N GLN A 53 -9.33 -4.88 -5.64
CA GLN A 53 -10.33 -4.30 -4.76
C GLN A 53 -10.35 -2.77 -4.81
N LEU A 54 -9.19 -2.12 -4.70
CA LEU A 54 -9.11 -0.66 -4.80
C LEU A 54 -9.65 -0.16 -6.14
N PHE A 55 -9.33 -0.85 -7.24
CA PHE A 55 -9.83 -0.47 -8.56
C PHE A 55 -11.36 -0.57 -8.66
N GLN A 56 -11.95 -1.67 -8.15
CA GLN A 56 -13.41 -1.82 -8.12
C GLN A 56 -14.07 -0.78 -7.19
N GLU A 57 -13.51 -0.53 -6.01
CA GLU A 57 -14.03 0.48 -5.08
C GLU A 57 -14.08 1.88 -5.72
N GLU A 58 -13.06 2.26 -6.49
CA GLU A 58 -13.07 3.54 -7.22
C GLU A 58 -14.14 3.56 -8.32
N LEU A 59 -14.33 2.46 -9.06
CA LEU A 59 -15.36 2.35 -10.11
C LEU A 59 -16.78 2.41 -9.54
N ASP A 60 -17.07 1.67 -8.47
CA ASP A 60 -18.38 1.65 -7.81
C ASP A 60 -18.75 3.05 -7.31
N THR A 61 -17.78 3.81 -6.78
CA THR A 61 -18.04 5.19 -6.33
C THR A 61 -18.26 6.19 -7.47
N THR A 62 -17.94 5.85 -8.71
CA THR A 62 -18.31 6.65 -9.89
C THR A 62 -19.72 6.32 -10.39
N GLU A 63 -20.13 5.05 -10.38
CA GLU A 63 -21.48 4.65 -10.84
C GLU A 63 -22.59 5.16 -9.91
N GLU A 64 -22.41 5.17 -8.58
CA GLU A 64 -23.40 5.73 -7.65
C GLU A 64 -23.63 7.25 -7.78
N LYS A 65 -22.74 7.98 -8.47
CA LYS A 65 -22.86 9.42 -8.69
C LYS A 65 -23.66 9.77 -9.95
N ASP A 66 -23.65 8.91 -10.97
CA ASP A 66 -24.33 9.15 -12.24
C ASP A 66 -25.84 8.87 -12.17
N ASP A 67 -26.31 8.09 -11.19
CA ASP A 67 -27.73 7.77 -10.97
C ASP A 67 -28.52 8.83 -10.16
N LYS A 68 -27.88 9.96 -9.78
CA LYS A 68 -28.48 10.98 -8.89
C LYS A 68 -28.68 12.38 -9.51
N ASP A 69 -28.42 12.55 -10.81
CA ASP A 69 -28.65 13.82 -11.54
C ASP A 69 -29.83 13.78 -12.52
#